data_AF-A0A949T9F8-F1
#
_entry.id   AF-A0A949T9F8-F1
#
_cell.length_a   1.000
_cell.length_b   1.000
_cell.length_c   1.000
_cell.angle_alpha   90.00
_cell.angle_beta   90.00
_cell.angle_gamma   90.00
#
_symmetry.space_group_name_H-M   'P 1'
#
loop_
_entity.id
_entity.type
_entity.pdbx_description
1 polymer ?
#
loop_
_entity_poly.entity_id
_entity_poly.type
_entity_poly.pdbx_seq_one_letter_code
_entity_poly.pdbx_strand_id
1 'polypeptide(L)'
;MNSQKLPLTRKQKQIIQEYCYLAALKTLSEEQSEQMSKILEIAIGDEVIDFLIGEADHFIGHKFNIIDETVCKNHQANLKERIVLEKPEADKITS
;
A
#
# COMPACT_ATOMS: atom_id res chain seq x y z
N MET A 1 5.96 20.95 -4.37
CA MET A 1 5.79 19.61 -4.99
C MET A 1 4.98 19.80 -6.25
N ASN A 2 5.54 19.46 -7.41
CA ASN A 2 4.78 19.48 -8.66
C ASN A 2 3.81 18.31 -8.64
N SER A 3 2.52 18.58 -8.42
CA SER A 3 1.47 17.58 -8.57
C SER A 3 1.28 17.28 -10.05
N GLN A 4 2.16 16.47 -10.63
CA GLN A 4 1.91 15.85 -11.92
C GLN A 4 0.66 15.00 -11.77
N LYS A 5 -0.47 15.50 -12.27
CA LYS A 5 -1.70 14.73 -12.32
C LYS A 5 -1.46 13.58 -13.29
N LEU A 6 -1.38 12.35 -12.76
CA LEU A 6 -1.49 11.14 -13.57
C LEU A 6 -2.79 11.25 -14.40
N PRO A 7 -2.72 11.27 -15.74
CA PRO A 7 -3.90 11.42 -16.57
C PRO A 7 -4.68 10.10 -16.57
N LEU A 8 -5.51 9.89 -15.54
CA LEU A 8 -6.37 8.72 -15.45
C LEU A 8 -7.51 8.81 -16.46
N THR A 9 -7.79 7.70 -17.14
CA THR A 9 -8.99 7.57 -17.97
C THR A 9 -10.25 7.67 -17.10
N ARG A 10 -11.40 7.97 -17.73
CA ARG A 10 -12.69 7.99 -17.01
C ARG A 10 -12.98 6.63 -16.36
N LYS A 11 -12.67 5.53 -17.06
CA LYS A 11 -12.87 4.16 -16.57
C LYS A 11 -12.02 3.88 -15.32
N GLN A 12 -10.73 4.20 -15.37
CA GLN A 12 -9.84 4.03 -14.22
C GLN A 12 -10.29 4.83 -13.00
N LYS A 13 -10.75 6.08 -13.21
CA LYS A 13 -11.30 6.88 -12.11
C LYS A 13 -12.52 6.24 -11.46
N GLN A 14 -13.44 5.69 -12.27
CA GLN A 14 -14.64 5.03 -11.76
C GLN A 14 -14.28 3.78 -10.96
N ILE A 15 -13.38 2.94 -11.48
CA ILE A 15 -12.92 1.72 -10.81
C ILE A 15 -12.30 2.03 -9.45
N ILE A 16 -11.40 3.02 -9.39
CA ILE A 16 -10.75 3.39 -8.12
C ILE A 16 -11.73 4.04 -7.15
N GLN A 17 -12.68 4.84 -7.62
CA GLN A 17 -13.73 5.39 -6.76
C GLN A 17 -14.61 4.29 -6.15
N GLU A 18 -14.98 3.30 -6.95
CA GLU A 18 -15.77 2.16 -6.51
C GLU A 18 -14.98 1.28 -5.53
N TYR A 19 -13.71 0.99 -5.82
CA TYR A 19 -12.81 0.30 -4.91
C TYR A 19 -12.75 0.99 -3.54
N CYS A 20 -12.43 2.29 -3.51
CA CYS A 20 -12.32 3.07 -2.29
C CYS A 20 -13.63 3.08 -1.49
N TYR A 21 -14.77 3.13 -2.17
CA TYR A 21 -16.08 3.05 -1.53
C TYR A 21 -16.27 1.68 -0.86
N LEU A 22 -16.06 0.59 -1.60
CA LEU A 22 -16.23 -0.77 -1.08
C LEU A 22 -15.25 -1.09 0.05
N ALA A 23 -13.97 -0.74 -0.10
CA ALA A 23 -12.92 -1.01 0.88
C ALA A 23 -13.10 -0.24 2.19
N ALA A 24 -13.86 0.87 2.17
CA ALA A 24 -14.20 1.63 3.37
C ALA A 24 -15.44 1.10 4.11
N LEU A 25 -16.16 0.12 3.56
CA LEU A 25 -17.32 -0.49 4.22
C LEU A 25 -16.87 -1.45 5.33
N LYS A 26 -17.62 -1.47 6.43
CA LYS A 26 -17.34 -2.39 7.56
C LYS A 26 -17.57 -3.85 7.20
N THR A 27 -18.54 -4.10 6.32
CA THR A 27 -18.93 -5.43 5.83
C THR A 27 -19.41 -5.28 4.39
N LEU A 28 -19.12 -6.27 3.55
CA LEU A 28 -19.63 -6.34 2.18
C LEU A 28 -20.83 -7.29 2.12
N SER A 29 -21.86 -6.93 1.35
CA SER A 29 -22.82 -7.90 0.86
C SER A 29 -22.17 -8.84 -0.15
N GLU A 30 -22.86 -9.92 -0.53
CA GLU A 30 -22.39 -10.84 -1.57
C GLU A 30 -22.15 -10.13 -2.90
N GLU A 31 -23.11 -9.32 -3.36
CA GLU A 31 -22.98 -8.51 -4.58
C GLU A 31 -21.79 -7.53 -4.51
N GLN A 32 -21.60 -6.87 -3.36
CA GLN A 32 -20.47 -5.96 -3.15
C GLN A 32 -19.13 -6.71 -3.14
N SER A 33 -19.09 -7.91 -2.57
CA SER A 33 -17.91 -8.77 -2.59
C SER A 33 -17.57 -9.19 -4.01
N GLU A 34 -18.57 -9.57 -4.83
CA GLU A 34 -18.34 -9.88 -6.23
C GLU A 34 -17.84 -8.68 -7.03
N GLN A 35 -18.39 -7.49 -6.79
CA GLN A 35 -17.89 -6.26 -7.41
C GLN A 35 -16.45 -5.96 -7.02
N MET A 36 -16.10 -6.13 -5.75
CA MET A 36 -14.73 -5.98 -5.27
C MET A 36 -13.79 -6.98 -5.98
N SER A 37 -14.18 -8.25 -6.09
CA SER A 37 -13.38 -9.26 -6.80
C SER A 37 -13.15 -8.90 -8.26
N LYS A 38 -14.18 -8.41 -8.97
CA LYS A 38 -14.05 -7.97 -10.37
C LYS A 38 -13.07 -6.80 -10.51
N ILE A 39 -13.06 -5.86 -9.57
CA ILE A 39 -12.10 -4.75 -9.57
C ILE A 39 -10.68 -5.27 -9.39
N LEU A 40 -10.46 -6.19 -8.45
CA LEU A 40 -9.15 -6.79 -8.19
C LEU A 40 -8.65 -7.62 -9.39
N GLU A 41 -9.55 -8.32 -10.08
CA GLU A 41 -9.21 -9.01 -11.33
C GLU A 41 -8.77 -8.04 -12.44
N ILE A 42 -9.39 -6.87 -12.54
CA ILE A 42 -8.96 -5.83 -13.49
C ILE A 42 -7.57 -5.32 -13.14
N ALA A 43 -7.26 -5.14 -11.85
CA ALA A 43 -5.98 -4.64 -11.38
C ALA A 43 -4.80 -5.51 -11.82
N ILE A 44 -4.97 -6.84 -11.86
CA ILE A 44 -3.96 -7.79 -12.35
C ILE A 44 -3.48 -7.44 -13.78
N GLY A 45 -4.36 -6.85 -14.61
CA GLY A 45 -4.04 -6.49 -15.99
C GLY A 45 -3.81 -5.00 -16.25
N ASP A 46 -3.98 -4.13 -15.25
CA ASP A 46 -3.82 -2.67 -15.38
C ASP A 46 -2.94 -2.14 -14.23
N GLU A 47 -1.64 -1.99 -14.50
CA GLU A 47 -0.63 -1.53 -13.54
C GLU A 47 -0.98 -0.18 -12.88
N VAL A 48 -1.72 0.69 -13.59
CA VAL A 48 -2.14 1.98 -13.02
C VAL A 48 -3.23 1.77 -11.98
N ILE A 49 -4.17 0.85 -12.22
CA ILE A 49 -5.20 0.50 -11.25
C ILE A 49 -4.58 -0.23 -10.06
N ASP A 50 -3.70 -1.19 -10.30
CA ASP A 50 -2.98 -1.93 -9.25
C ASP A 50 -2.25 -0.99 -8.29
N PHE A 51 -1.45 -0.06 -8.85
CA PHE A 51 -0.77 0.96 -8.08
C PHE A 51 -1.73 1.81 -7.24
N LEU A 52 -2.84 2.28 -7.83
CA LEU A 52 -3.80 3.14 -7.14
C LEU A 52 -4.59 2.40 -6.06
N ILE A 53 -4.86 1.10 -6.24
CA ILE A 53 -5.44 0.25 -5.19
C ILE A 53 -4.49 0.16 -4.01
N GLY A 54 -3.19 -0.07 -4.24
CA GLY A 54 -2.19 -0.07 -3.17
C GLY A 54 -2.14 1.24 -2.38
N GLU A 55 -2.17 2.38 -3.08
CA GLU A 55 -2.24 3.70 -2.43
C GLU A 55 -3.56 3.91 -1.66
N ALA A 56 -4.68 3.43 -2.21
CA ALA A 56 -5.98 3.49 -1.53
C ALA A 56 -5.98 2.66 -0.25
N ASP A 57 -5.45 1.43 -0.28
CA ASP A 57 -5.34 0.56 0.88
C ASP A 57 -4.46 1.16 1.97
N HIS A 58 -3.32 1.76 1.57
CA HIS A 58 -2.46 2.47 2.52
C HIS A 58 -3.22 3.61 3.20
N PHE A 59 -3.94 4.44 2.43
CA PHE A 59 -4.74 5.53 2.98
C PHE A 59 -5.88 5.05 3.89
N ILE A 60 -6.61 4.01 3.48
CA ILE A 60 -7.71 3.41 4.24
C ILE A 60 -7.18 2.80 5.55
N GLY A 61 -6.06 2.08 5.49
CA GLY A 61 -5.40 1.49 6.64
C GLY A 61 -5.00 2.54 7.69
N HIS A 62 -4.49 3.70 7.24
CA HIS A 62 -4.24 4.86 8.10
C HIS A 62 -5.53 5.43 8.68
N LYS A 63 -6.53 5.68 7.85
CA LYS A 63 -7.80 6.29 8.25
C LYS A 63 -8.51 5.48 9.35
N PHE A 64 -8.42 4.16 9.29
CA PHE A 64 -9.02 3.26 10.28
C PHE A 64 -8.06 2.82 11.39
N ASN A 65 -6.84 3.40 11.47
CA ASN A 65 -5.79 3.02 12.42
C ASN A 65 -5.47 1.50 12.40
N ILE A 66 -5.64 0.85 11.24
CA ILE A 66 -5.24 -0.55 11.02
C ILE A 66 -3.71 -0.62 10.87
N ILE A 67 -3.13 0.39 10.22
CA ILE A 67 -1.69 0.56 10.06
C ILE A 67 -1.24 1.62 11.08
N ASP A 68 -0.48 1.21 12.09
CA ASP A 68 0.23 2.15 12.97
C ASP A 68 1.64 2.39 12.41
N GLU A 69 1.79 3.53 11.73
CA GLU A 69 3.06 3.96 11.15
C GLU A 69 4.20 4.06 12.17
N THR A 70 3.88 4.32 13.44
CA THR A 70 4.85 4.39 14.53
C THR A 70 5.40 3.01 14.83
N VAL A 71 4.53 2.00 14.87
CA VAL A 71 4.95 0.60 15.07
C VAL A 71 5.81 0.14 13.90
N CYS A 72 5.42 0.44 12.66
CA CYS A 72 6.21 0.10 11.47
C CYS A 72 7.59 0.79 11.48
N LYS A 73 7.65 2.08 11.80
CA LYS A 73 8.89 2.86 11.90
C LYS A 73 9.80 2.33 13.02
N ASN A 74 9.24 2.01 14.18
CA ASN A 74 9.97 1.42 15.29
C ASN A 74 10.54 0.05 14.92
N HIS A 75 9.76 -0.78 14.22
CA HIS A 75 10.23 -2.09 13.77
C HIS A 75 11.37 -1.96 12.74
N GLN A 76 11.25 -1.04 11.78
CA GLN A 76 12.32 -0.74 10.82
C GLN A 76 13.58 -0.19 11.50
N ALA A 77 13.44 0.68 12.50
CA ALA A 77 14.56 1.19 13.27
C ALA A 77 15.29 0.07 14.02
N ASN A 78 14.54 -0.81 14.70
CA ASN A 78 15.08 -1.97 15.39
C ASN A 78 15.80 -2.94 14.43
N LEU A 79 15.25 -3.17 13.24
CA LEU A 79 15.90 -4.00 12.22
C LEU A 79 17.20 -3.36 11.71
N LYS A 80 17.20 -2.04 11.44
CA LYS A 80 18.41 -1.31 11.02
C LYS A 80 19.50 -1.36 12.08
N GLU A 81 19.16 -1.17 13.35
CA GLU A 81 20.11 -1.25 14.46
C GLU A 81 20.77 -2.64 14.51
N ARG A 82 19.97 -3.71 14.37
CA ARG A 82 20.49 -5.09 14.35
C ARG A 82 21.35 -5.41 13.13
N ILE A 83 20.97 -4.93 11.95
CA ILE A 83 21.77 -5.10 10.73
C ILE A 83 23.11 -4.34 10.82
N VAL A 84 23.12 -3.18 11.49
CA VAL A 84 24.36 -2.42 11.74
C VAL A 84 25.25 -3.14 12.77
N LEU A 85 24.67 -3.79 13.78
CA LEU A 85 25.40 -4.58 14.77
C LEU A 85 25.93 -5.93 14.23
N GLU A 86 25.36 -6.45 13.14
CA GLU A 86 25.78 -7.69 12.49
C GLU A 86 26.86 -7.51 11.40
N LYS A 87 27.26 -6.27 11.08
CA LYS A 87 28.49 -6.07 10.28
C LYS A 87 29.69 -6.48 11.13
N PRO A 88 30.43 -7.55 10.76
CA PRO A 88 31.66 -7.88 11.46
C PRO A 88 32.66 -6.73 11.28
N GLU A 89 33.42 -6.42 12.33
CA GLU A 89 34.68 -5.67 12.24
C GLU A 89 35.69 -6.48 11.38
N ALA A 90 35.44 -6.58 10.08
CA ALA A 90 36.34 -7.26 9.13
C ALA A 90 37.46 -6.34 8.61
N ASP A 91 37.63 -5.15 9.18
CA ASP A 91 38.68 -4.19 8.78
C ASP A 91 39.58 -3.78 9.97
N LYS A 92 39.95 -4.74 10.83
CA LYS A 92 41.04 -4.57 11.81
C LYS A 92 42.00 -5.75 11.85
N ILE A 93 42.58 -6.09 10.70
CA ILE A 93 43.80 -6.90 10.58
C ILE A 93 44.50 -6.36 9.32
N THR A 94 45.71 -5.79 9.27
CA THR A 94 46.81 -5.49 10.19
C THR A 94 47.69 -4.46 9.47
N SER A 95 48.61 -3.84 10.20
CA SER A 95 49.69 -2.95 9.74
C SER A 95 50.52 -3.46 8.57
#